data_AF-A0A4P6M167-F1
#
_entry.id   AF-A0A4P6M167-F1
#
_cell.length_a   1.000
_cell.length_b   1.000
_cell.length_c   1.000
_cell.angle_alpha   90.00
_cell.angle_beta   90.00
_cell.angle_gamma   90.00
#
_symmetry.space_group_name_H-M   'P 1'
#
loop_
_entity.id
_entity.type
_entity.pdbx_description
1 polymer ?
#
loop_
_entity_poly.entity_id
_entity_poly.type
_entity_poly.pdbx_seq_one_letter_code
_entity_poly.pdbx_strand_id
1 'polypeptide(L)'
;MEKNDFITDVNVTKKKFSKKMKFLLILAILFTGMCVIAGTANALKMLEEETWKSKDIRIVAYNLIIYLFNIMIFISMIRIYASRQFFIRSLSKYFFGIGWISVGAAFTITHFPTYQTDGFVIMQFGDFVLIDGNMLGIGILFLVFTSLIKEGIQMQKEMDEIL
;
A
#
# COMPACT_ATOMS: atom_id res chain seq x y z
N MET A 1 16.12 -5.10 57.08
CA MET A 1 16.08 -5.15 55.60
C MET A 1 14.62 -5.13 55.21
N GLU A 2 14.11 -3.95 54.84
CA GLU A 2 12.75 -3.82 54.31
C GLU A 2 12.67 -4.53 52.96
N LYS A 3 11.70 -5.43 52.83
CA LYS A 3 11.32 -6.05 51.57
C LYS A 3 10.70 -4.96 50.70
N ASN A 4 11.45 -4.48 49.72
CA ASN A 4 10.86 -3.70 48.64
C ASN A 4 10.02 -4.63 47.77
N ASP A 5 8.74 -4.76 48.12
CA ASP A 5 7.73 -5.37 47.28
C ASP A 5 7.38 -4.39 46.15
N PHE A 6 8.25 -4.31 45.14
CA PHE A 6 7.89 -3.70 43.86
C PHE A 6 6.86 -4.61 43.20
N ILE A 7 5.58 -4.30 43.44
CA ILE A 7 4.48 -4.80 42.62
C ILE A 7 4.65 -4.14 41.25
N THR A 8 5.41 -4.76 40.35
CA THR A 8 5.33 -4.47 38.93
C THR A 8 3.92 -4.85 38.51
N ASP A 9 3.04 -3.86 38.37
CA ASP A 9 1.73 -4.05 37.75
C ASP A 9 1.97 -4.31 36.26
N VAL A 10 2.32 -5.57 35.94
CA VAL A 10 2.52 -6.05 34.57
C VAL A 10 1.17 -6.25 33.88
N ASN A 11 0.15 -5.44 34.20
CA ASN A 11 -0.98 -5.29 33.32
C ASN A 11 -0.57 -4.38 32.16
N VAL A 12 0.14 -4.98 31.20
CA VAL A 12 0.18 -4.49 29.81
C VAL A 12 -1.26 -4.60 29.29
N THR A 13 -2.11 -3.68 29.72
CA THR A 13 -3.48 -3.57 29.28
C THR A 13 -3.42 -3.33 27.79
N LYS A 14 -3.85 -4.33 26.99
CA LYS A 14 -3.96 -4.20 25.54
C LYS A 14 -4.65 -2.87 25.23
N LYS A 15 -3.90 -1.86 24.78
CA LYS A 15 -4.43 -0.51 24.47
C LYS A 15 -5.60 -0.68 23.50
N LYS A 16 -6.83 -0.59 24.01
CA LYS A 16 -8.05 -0.68 23.20
C LYS A 16 -8.12 0.57 22.34
N PHE A 17 -8.51 0.43 21.06
CA PHE A 17 -8.73 1.60 20.20
C PHE A 17 -9.68 2.59 20.86
N SER A 18 -9.31 3.88 20.81
CA SER A 18 -10.19 4.96 21.22
C SER A 18 -11.48 4.97 20.39
N LYS A 19 -12.58 5.51 20.94
CA LYS A 19 -13.86 5.64 20.21
C LYS A 19 -13.66 6.38 18.88
N LYS A 20 -12.83 7.44 18.87
CA LYS A 20 -12.47 8.20 17.67
C LYS A 20 -11.74 7.35 16.62
N MET A 21 -10.75 6.56 17.04
CA MET A 21 -10.00 5.70 16.12
C MET A 21 -10.88 4.61 15.49
N LYS A 22 -11.81 4.03 16.26
CA LYS A 22 -12.79 3.07 15.74
C LYS A 22 -13.71 3.69 14.69
N PHE A 23 -14.22 4.90 14.95
CA PHE A 23 -15.06 5.62 13.99
C PHE A 23 -14.31 5.91 12.68
N LEU A 24 -13.09 6.46 12.78
CA LEU A 24 -12.25 6.73 11.61
C LEU A 24 -11.94 5.46 10.80
N LEU A 25 -11.67 4.35 11.49
CA LEU A 25 -11.38 3.08 10.81
C LEU A 25 -12.61 2.53 10.07
N ILE A 26 -13.80 2.59 10.68
CA ILE A 26 -15.06 2.19 10.03
C ILE A 26 -15.33 3.07 8.81
N LEU A 27 -15.15 4.38 8.93
CA LEU A 27 -15.33 5.32 7.83
C LEU A 27 -14.37 5.01 6.67
N ALA A 28 -13.08 4.77 6.99
CA ALA A 28 -12.08 4.40 6.00
C ALA A 28 -12.42 3.08 5.29
N ILE A 29 -12.90 2.06 6.03
CA ILE A 29 -13.36 0.79 5.45
C ILE A 29 -14.52 1.02 4.48
N LEU A 30 -15.49 1.87 4.84
CA LEU A 30 -16.64 2.16 3.99
C LEU A 30 -16.21 2.83 2.68
N PHE A 31 -15.38 3.87 2.75
CA PHE A 31 -14.87 4.56 1.56
C PHE A 31 -14.02 3.65 0.67
N THR A 32 -13.06 2.93 1.27
CA THR A 32 -12.19 2.02 0.50
C THR A 32 -12.98 0.85 -0.10
N GLY A 33 -14.02 0.37 0.58
CA GLY A 33 -14.95 -0.63 0.05
C GLY A 33 -15.70 -0.15 -1.19
N MET A 34 -16.20 1.09 -1.20
CA MET A 34 -16.82 1.68 -2.40
C MET A 34 -15.84 1.77 -3.57
N CYS A 35 -14.58 2.18 -3.31
CA CYS A 35 -13.54 2.22 -4.33
C CYS A 35 -13.22 0.83 -4.90
N VAL A 36 -13.17 -0.21 -4.05
CA VAL A 36 -12.95 -1.60 -4.49
C VAL A 36 -14.09 -2.10 -5.37
N ILE A 37 -15.35 -1.83 -5.00
CA ILE A 37 -16.51 -2.22 -5.81
C ILE A 37 -16.46 -1.52 -7.18
N ALA A 38 -16.25 -0.20 -7.19
CA ALA A 38 -16.16 0.57 -8.43
C ALA A 38 -14.97 0.12 -9.31
N GLY A 39 -13.80 -0.10 -8.72
CA GLY A 39 -12.61 -0.58 -9.43
C GLY A 39 -12.81 -1.98 -10.01
N THR A 40 -13.44 -2.88 -9.25
CA THR A 40 -13.75 -4.25 -9.73
C THR A 40 -14.76 -4.23 -10.85
N ALA A 41 -15.83 -3.43 -10.75
CA ALA A 41 -16.82 -3.27 -11.80
C ALA A 41 -16.19 -2.71 -13.09
N ASN A 42 -15.32 -1.71 -12.98
CA ASN A 42 -14.59 -1.17 -14.12
C ASN A 42 -13.63 -2.19 -14.74
N ALA A 43 -12.96 -3.01 -13.92
CA ALA A 43 -12.08 -4.07 -14.42
C ALA A 43 -12.88 -5.16 -15.17
N LEU A 44 -14.05 -5.55 -14.65
CA LEU A 44 -14.94 -6.51 -15.32
C LEU A 44 -15.45 -5.95 -16.65
N LYS A 45 -15.93 -4.70 -16.65
CA LYS A 45 -16.37 -4.00 -17.86
C LYS A 45 -15.25 -3.92 -18.89
N MET A 46 -14.03 -3.63 -18.44
CA MET A 46 -12.85 -3.58 -19.32
C MET A 46 -12.55 -4.93 -19.98
N LEU A 47 -12.77 -6.04 -19.28
CA LEU A 47 -12.62 -7.40 -19.82
C LEU A 47 -13.75 -7.74 -20.80
N GLU A 48 -15.01 -7.45 -20.43
CA GLU A 48 -16.20 -7.76 -21.22
C GLU A 48 -16.22 -7.00 -22.55
N GLU A 49 -15.94 -5.70 -22.52
CA GLU A 49 -15.93 -4.83 -23.69
C GLU A 49 -14.58 -4.84 -24.43
N GLU A 50 -13.62 -5.64 -23.96
CA GLU A 50 -12.24 -5.71 -24.46
C GLU A 50 -11.55 -4.34 -24.63
N THR A 51 -11.95 -3.33 -23.85
CA THR A 51 -11.47 -1.94 -24.02
C THR A 51 -9.97 -1.79 -23.78
N TRP A 52 -9.31 -2.81 -23.23
CA TRP A 52 -7.86 -2.87 -23.10
C TRP A 52 -7.15 -2.99 -24.45
N LYS A 53 -7.79 -3.53 -25.50
CA LYS A 53 -7.20 -3.66 -26.85
C LYS A 53 -7.10 -2.33 -27.60
N SER A 54 -8.00 -1.40 -27.31
CA SER A 54 -8.09 -0.09 -27.97
C SER A 54 -7.42 1.04 -27.20
N LYS A 55 -6.92 0.77 -26.00
CA LYS A 55 -6.27 1.75 -25.12
C LYS A 55 -4.77 1.55 -25.08
N ASP A 56 -4.05 2.64 -24.83
CA ASP A 56 -2.65 2.59 -24.42
C ASP A 56 -2.51 1.68 -23.19
N ILE A 57 -1.62 0.69 -23.29
CA ILE A 57 -1.36 -0.30 -22.24
C ILE A 57 -0.93 0.36 -20.94
N ARG A 58 -0.28 1.53 -21.00
CA ARG A 58 0.08 2.31 -19.82
C ARG A 58 -1.17 2.71 -19.04
N ILE A 59 -2.19 3.26 -19.70
CA ILE A 59 -3.45 3.65 -19.05
C ILE A 59 -4.13 2.43 -18.41
N VAL A 60 -4.15 1.31 -19.14
CA VAL A 60 -4.72 0.04 -18.65
C VAL A 60 -3.97 -0.45 -17.41
N ALA A 61 -2.64 -0.53 -17.47
CA ALA A 61 -1.79 -0.99 -16.40
C ALA A 61 -1.92 -0.12 -15.14
N TYR A 62 -1.93 1.21 -15.31
CA TYR A 62 -2.10 2.15 -14.20
C TYR A 62 -3.44 1.94 -13.50
N ASN A 63 -4.53 1.81 -14.26
CA ASN A 63 -5.85 1.56 -13.69
C ASN A 63 -5.89 0.23 -12.93
N LEU A 64 -5.35 -0.84 -13.51
CA LEU A 64 -5.30 -2.15 -12.86
C LEU A 64 -4.47 -2.13 -11.56
N ILE A 65 -3.34 -1.43 -11.56
CA ILE A 65 -2.49 -1.28 -10.37
C ILE A 65 -3.22 -0.46 -9.30
N ILE A 66 -3.92 0.61 -9.67
CA ILE A 66 -4.75 1.39 -8.74
C ILE A 66 -5.87 0.51 -8.14
N TYR A 67 -6.53 -0.31 -8.94
CA TYR A 67 -7.55 -1.24 -8.44
C TYR A 67 -6.96 -2.26 -7.47
N LEU A 68 -5.79 -2.81 -7.78
CA LEU A 68 -5.07 -3.71 -6.89
C LEU A 68 -4.69 -3.02 -5.57
N PHE A 69 -4.24 -1.77 -5.62
CA PHE A 69 -3.90 -0.99 -4.42
C PHE A 69 -5.13 -0.76 -3.54
N ASN A 70 -6.26 -0.41 -4.14
CA ASN A 70 -7.52 -0.26 -3.40
C ASN A 70 -7.91 -1.56 -2.68
N ILE A 71 -7.79 -2.71 -3.35
CA ILE A 71 -8.06 -4.03 -2.75
C ILE A 71 -7.11 -4.30 -1.57
N MET A 72 -5.81 -4.07 -1.76
CA MET A 72 -4.81 -4.29 -0.71
C MET A 72 -5.05 -3.40 0.51
N ILE A 73 -5.36 -2.12 0.30
CA ILE A 73 -5.69 -1.16 1.36
C ILE A 73 -6.96 -1.59 2.09
N PHE A 74 -8.01 -1.99 1.36
CA PHE A 74 -9.26 -2.45 1.96
C PHE A 74 -9.05 -3.69 2.85
N ILE A 75 -8.31 -4.70 2.35
CA ILE A 75 -7.96 -5.89 3.13
C ILE A 75 -7.15 -5.52 4.38
N SER A 76 -6.21 -4.59 4.25
CA SER A 76 -5.43 -4.07 5.38
C SER A 76 -6.34 -3.47 6.45
N MET A 77 -7.29 -2.62 6.06
CA MET A 77 -8.21 -1.97 7.00
C MET A 77 -9.12 -2.98 7.71
N ILE A 78 -9.65 -3.97 6.99
CA ILE A 78 -10.43 -5.07 7.58
C ILE A 78 -9.58 -5.84 8.60
N ARG A 79 -8.34 -6.19 8.23
CA ARG A 79 -7.44 -6.93 9.12
C ARG A 79 -7.15 -6.14 10.39
N ILE A 80 -6.94 -4.83 10.29
CA ILE A 80 -6.69 -3.98 11.44
C ILE A 80 -7.93 -3.89 12.35
N TYR A 81 -9.12 -3.79 11.75
CA TYR A 81 -10.38 -3.80 12.49
C TYR A 81 -10.60 -5.11 13.25
N ALA A 82 -10.34 -6.26 12.61
CA ALA A 82 -10.51 -7.59 13.19
C ALA A 82 -9.47 -7.91 14.27
N SER A 83 -8.19 -7.63 14.02
CA SER A 83 -7.08 -8.00 14.92
C SER A 83 -6.92 -7.08 16.13
N ARG A 84 -7.55 -5.89 16.12
CA ARG A 84 -7.49 -4.87 17.19
C ARG A 84 -6.06 -4.49 17.66
N GLN A 85 -5.01 -4.82 16.90
CA GLN A 85 -3.61 -4.53 17.22
C GLN A 85 -2.75 -4.30 15.96
N PHE A 86 -1.67 -3.53 16.14
CA PHE A 86 -0.59 -3.25 15.18
C PHE A 86 -1.02 -2.73 13.78
N PHE A 87 -1.81 -1.64 13.77
CA PHE A 87 -2.15 -0.85 12.59
C PHE A 87 -0.93 -0.62 11.67
N ILE A 88 0.17 -0.19 12.27
CA ILE A 88 1.34 0.29 11.54
C ILE A 88 2.22 -0.84 10.95
N ARG A 89 2.31 -1.99 11.63
CA ARG A 89 3.09 -3.15 11.15
C ARG A 89 2.40 -3.84 9.98
N SER A 90 1.07 -3.92 10.01
CA SER A 90 0.29 -4.44 8.89
C SER A 90 0.42 -3.51 7.69
N LEU A 91 0.19 -2.20 7.88
CA LEU A 91 0.28 -1.19 6.83
C LEU A 91 1.63 -1.18 6.10
N SER A 92 2.74 -1.27 6.83
CA SER A 92 4.10 -1.35 6.28
C SER A 92 4.27 -2.51 5.27
N LYS A 93 3.72 -3.70 5.57
CA LYS A 93 3.84 -4.85 4.65
C LYS A 93 3.08 -4.62 3.35
N TYR A 94 1.95 -3.91 3.39
CA TYR A 94 1.19 -3.61 2.18
C TYR A 94 1.91 -2.58 1.32
N PHE A 95 2.43 -1.50 1.90
CA PHE A 95 3.25 -0.52 1.16
C PHE A 95 4.49 -1.17 0.53
N PHE A 96 5.11 -2.13 1.22
CA PHE A 96 6.21 -2.90 0.63
C PHE A 96 5.80 -3.64 -0.63
N GLY A 97 4.68 -4.38 -0.58
CA GLY A 97 4.18 -5.13 -1.73
C GLY A 97 3.78 -4.22 -2.89
N ILE A 98 3.05 -3.13 -2.59
CA ILE A 98 2.67 -2.08 -3.54
C ILE A 98 3.90 -1.50 -4.24
N GLY A 99 4.94 -1.16 -3.49
CA GLY A 99 6.19 -0.63 -4.02
C GLY A 99 6.84 -1.58 -5.02
N TRP A 100 6.97 -2.86 -4.67
CA TRP A 100 7.56 -3.87 -5.58
C TRP A 100 6.73 -4.14 -6.83
N ILE A 101 5.40 -4.16 -6.70
CA ILE A 101 4.50 -4.31 -7.85
C ILE A 101 4.68 -3.14 -8.82
N SER A 102 4.73 -1.91 -8.31
CA SER A 102 5.01 -0.72 -9.13
C SER A 102 6.38 -0.78 -9.79
N VAL A 103 7.44 -1.13 -9.05
CA VAL A 103 8.78 -1.28 -9.64
C VAL A 103 8.76 -2.31 -10.75
N GLY A 104 8.20 -3.51 -10.52
CA GLY A 104 8.10 -4.54 -11.55
C GLY A 104 7.29 -4.07 -12.77
N ALA A 105 6.16 -3.41 -12.54
CA ALA A 105 5.34 -2.85 -13.61
C ALA A 105 6.09 -1.81 -14.44
N ALA A 106 6.93 -0.98 -13.83
CA ALA A 106 7.70 0.05 -14.52
C ALA A 106 8.61 -0.52 -15.62
N PHE A 107 9.13 -1.75 -15.44
CA PHE A 107 9.91 -2.44 -16.45
C PHE A 107 9.03 -3.23 -17.42
N THR A 108 7.96 -3.87 -16.97
CA THR A 108 7.19 -4.77 -17.85
C THR A 108 6.28 -4.04 -18.82
N ILE A 109 5.68 -2.91 -18.43
CA ILE A 109 4.68 -2.22 -19.27
C ILE A 109 5.31 -1.59 -20.52
N THR A 110 6.58 -1.20 -20.45
CA THR A 110 7.29 -0.53 -21.55
C THR A 110 7.59 -1.46 -22.72
N HIS A 111 7.55 -2.78 -22.50
CA HIS A 111 7.81 -3.80 -23.50
C HIS A 111 6.55 -4.21 -24.30
N PHE A 112 5.39 -3.62 -23.99
CA PHE A 112 4.18 -3.86 -24.73
C PHE A 112 4.13 -3.00 -26.01
N PRO A 113 3.70 -3.55 -27.16
CA PRO A 113 3.70 -2.83 -28.44
C PRO A 113 2.82 -1.57 -28.46
N THR A 114 1.81 -1.51 -27.59
CA THR A 114 0.89 -0.38 -27.47
C THR A 114 1.31 0.65 -26.43
N TYR A 115 2.52 0.51 -25.86
CA TYR A 115 3.07 1.48 -24.93
C TYR A 115 3.37 2.79 -25.63
N GLN A 116 2.74 3.86 -25.15
CA GLN A 116 3.04 5.21 -25.61
C GLN A 116 3.79 5.98 -24.54
N THR A 117 4.90 6.58 -24.93
CA THR A 117 5.66 7.49 -24.08
C THR A 117 4.88 8.75 -23.84
N ASP A 118 4.60 9.04 -22.58
CA ASP A 118 4.08 10.34 -22.19
C ASP A 118 4.53 10.63 -20.75
N GLY A 119 5.35 11.67 -20.63
CA GLY A 119 6.02 12.09 -19.40
C GLY A 119 7.42 11.52 -19.19
N PHE A 120 7.72 11.14 -17.95
CA PHE A 120 9.07 10.79 -17.49
C PHE A 120 9.41 9.32 -17.76
N VAL A 121 10.43 9.09 -18.59
CA VAL A 121 10.94 7.77 -18.97
C VAL A 121 12.45 7.71 -18.77
N ILE A 122 13.00 6.51 -18.55
CA ILE A 122 14.43 6.29 -18.31
C ILE A 122 14.98 5.35 -19.41
N MET A 123 16.12 5.75 -19.99
CA MET A 123 16.80 5.05 -21.09
C MET A 123 15.88 4.81 -22.31
N GLN A 124 15.58 5.88 -23.04
CA GLN A 124 14.86 5.84 -24.31
C GLN A 124 15.85 5.84 -25.49
N PHE A 125 15.69 4.89 -26.41
CA PHE A 125 16.45 4.77 -27.65
C PHE A 125 15.49 4.60 -28.83
N GLY A 126 15.15 5.70 -29.49
CA GLY A 126 14.09 5.71 -30.51
C GLY A 126 12.75 5.33 -29.87
N ASP A 127 12.11 4.30 -30.42
CA ASP A 127 10.84 3.76 -29.93
C ASP A 127 11.00 2.83 -28.71
N PHE A 128 12.22 2.39 -28.43
CA PHE A 128 12.48 1.54 -27.27
C PHE A 128 12.58 2.37 -25.99
N VAL A 129 11.87 1.94 -24.95
CA VAL A 129 11.94 2.51 -23.60
C VAL A 129 12.20 1.40 -22.60
N LEU A 130 13.25 1.56 -21.79
CA LEU A 130 13.57 0.54 -20.80
C LEU A 130 12.65 0.60 -19.57
N ILE A 131 12.38 1.80 -19.05
CA ILE A 131 11.65 1.97 -17.78
C ILE A 131 10.69 3.16 -17.84
N ASP A 132 9.45 2.93 -17.38
CA ASP A 132 8.50 3.98 -17.07
C ASP A 132 8.91 4.67 -15.76
N GLY A 133 9.37 5.91 -15.86
CA GLY A 133 9.93 6.64 -14.73
C GLY A 133 8.87 7.06 -13.71
N ASN A 134 7.63 7.31 -14.15
CA ASN A 134 6.52 7.66 -13.26
C ASN A 134 6.17 6.47 -12.36
N MET A 135 5.98 5.29 -12.95
CA MET A 135 5.67 4.07 -12.20
C MET A 135 6.83 3.68 -11.28
N LEU A 136 8.08 3.81 -11.76
CA LEU A 136 9.26 3.56 -10.95
C LEU A 136 9.31 4.51 -9.74
N GLY A 137 9.07 5.81 -9.95
CA GLY A 137 9.06 6.81 -8.89
C GLY A 137 8.04 6.50 -7.80
N ILE A 138 6.81 6.13 -8.19
CA ILE A 138 5.76 5.70 -7.25
C ILE A 138 6.23 4.46 -6.46
N GLY A 139 6.81 3.48 -7.15
CA GLY A 139 7.32 2.26 -6.52
C GLY A 139 8.40 2.54 -5.47
N ILE A 140 9.41 3.33 -5.83
CA ILE A 140 10.50 3.74 -4.94
C ILE A 140 9.94 4.49 -3.72
N LEU A 141 9.01 5.42 -3.93
CA LEU A 141 8.40 6.19 -2.85
C LEU A 141 7.75 5.27 -1.80
N PHE A 142 6.97 4.27 -2.22
CA PHE A 142 6.35 3.31 -1.31
C PHE A 142 7.38 2.43 -0.58
N LEU A 143 8.47 2.04 -1.24
CA LEU A 143 9.56 1.28 -0.61
C LEU A 143 10.31 2.12 0.44
N VAL A 144 10.57 3.40 0.14
CA VAL A 144 11.17 4.34 1.09
C VAL A 144 10.25 4.55 2.28
N PHE A 145 8.97 4.83 2.06
CA PHE A 145 8.00 4.99 3.16
C PHE A 145 7.88 3.73 4.02
N THR A 146 7.91 2.55 3.40
CA THR A 146 7.92 1.28 4.14
C THR A 146 9.11 1.21 5.08
N SER A 147 10.29 1.57 4.60
CA SER A 147 11.54 1.53 5.37
C SER A 147 11.49 2.54 6.51
N LEU A 148 11.06 3.77 6.25
CA LEU A 148 10.86 4.81 7.27
C LEU A 148 9.86 4.37 8.36
N ILE A 149 8.76 3.72 7.98
CA ILE A 149 7.78 3.19 8.95
C ILE A 149 8.42 2.09 9.81
N LYS A 150 9.23 1.19 9.23
CA LYS A 150 9.90 0.13 9.98
C LYS A 150 10.89 0.70 11.00
N GLU A 151 11.72 1.65 10.58
CA GLU A 151 12.65 2.36 11.45
C GLU A 151 11.91 3.11 12.57
N GLY A 152 10.84 3.84 12.25
CA GLY A 152 10.04 4.54 13.25
C GLY A 152 9.40 3.60 14.29
N ILE A 153 8.97 2.40 13.87
CA ILE A 153 8.48 1.37 14.81
C ILE A 153 9.62 0.85 15.69
N GLN A 154 10.81 0.67 15.13
CA GLN A 154 11.97 0.19 15.88
C GLN A 154 12.41 1.22 16.93
N MET A 155 12.55 2.49 16.56
CA MET A 155 12.88 3.57 17.49
C MET A 155 11.87 3.69 18.63
N GLN A 156 10.57 3.51 18.35
CA GLN A 156 9.54 3.52 19.40
C GLN A 156 9.73 2.38 20.41
N LYS A 157 10.11 1.18 19.94
CA LYS A 157 10.39 0.06 20.85
C LYS A 157 11.63 0.31 21.69
N GLU A 158 12.69 0.83 21.10
CA GLU A 158 13.93 1.14 21.82
C GLU A 158 13.69 2.19 22.91
N MET A 159 12.88 3.23 22.62
CA MET A 159 12.47 4.21 23.64
C MET A 159 11.60 3.61 24.75
N ASP A 160 10.67 2.72 24.40
CA ASP A 160 9.80 2.04 25.36
C ASP A 160 10.58 1.02 26.23
N GLU A 161 11.75 0.55 25.79
CA GLU A 161 12.63 -0.36 26.56
C GLU A 161 13.54 0.39 27.55
N ILE A 162 13.79 1.69 27.34
CA ILE A 162 14.65 2.53 28.19
C ILE A 162 13.86 3.18 29.35
N LEU A 163 12.53 3.33 29.21
CA LEU A 163 11.61 3.90 30.21
C LEU A 163 11.00 2.82 31.12
#